data_AF-A0A1Y3AY89-F1
#
_entry.id   AF-A0A1Y3AY89-F1
#
_cell.length_a   1.000
_cell.length_b   1.000
_cell.length_c   1.000
_cell.angle_alpha   90.00
_cell.angle_beta   90.00
_cell.angle_gamma   90.00
#
_symmetry.space_group_name_H-M   'P 1'
#
loop_
_entity.id
_entity.type
_entity.pdbx_description
1 polymer ?
#
loop_
_entity_poly.entity_id
_entity_poly.type
_entity_poly.pdbx_seq_one_letter_code
_entity_poly.pdbx_strand_id
1 'polypeptide(L)'
;MGWYLKEQNIAQVTVNILDYEITSIHTVYEEVCKESIKLKLPVTGSEIVGLIPLKALLDAAEFYIEKESLFVLEEDQKLHLAINRLGLNSIGPFDPKKRIIEYLIKEDDPDKLVNQTFANFSWMVADRTSAPGGGSVAAAVASLGCGLTSMVAKLSYGKKMFEQTDPQMRRLIPALHNAVGKFLSLVDEDTNSFNKYFEARALPQDTEENITKRKLAMEAGLRHAIEIPMTTARIITKLWPIIEELVEIFHLPTSSDIMVGVQCMRTAVYGCAYNIFINLKETEKTSSLREEMGNEIRGHIDLAEQMTEKILARVEERNPIINY
;
A
#
# COMPACT_ATOMS: atom_id res chain seq x y z
N MET A 1 -13.77 -32.90 -14.32
CA MET A 1 -14.27 -34.30 -14.24
C MET A 1 -15.28 -34.41 -13.11
N GLY A 2 -16.23 -35.35 -13.18
CA GLY A 2 -17.11 -35.64 -12.05
C GLY A 2 -16.46 -36.66 -11.11
N TRP A 3 -16.51 -36.40 -9.82
CA TRP A 3 -16.02 -37.28 -8.77
C TRP A 3 -17.11 -37.47 -7.70
N TYR A 4 -17.11 -38.60 -6.99
CA TYR A 4 -18.08 -38.86 -5.94
C TYR A 4 -17.37 -39.20 -4.63
N LEU A 5 -17.54 -38.33 -3.64
CA LEU A 5 -16.98 -38.48 -2.31
C LEU A 5 -17.90 -39.38 -1.48
N LYS A 6 -17.54 -40.66 -1.39
CA LYS A 6 -18.37 -41.69 -0.72
C LYS A 6 -18.58 -41.42 0.76
N GLU A 7 -17.57 -40.92 1.47
CA GLU A 7 -17.63 -40.71 2.92
C GLU A 7 -18.55 -39.56 3.31
N GLN A 8 -18.58 -38.50 2.51
CA GLN A 8 -19.41 -37.31 2.71
C GLN A 8 -20.77 -37.41 2.00
N ASN A 9 -20.98 -38.44 1.16
CA ASN A 9 -22.17 -38.63 0.34
C ASN A 9 -22.44 -37.45 -0.63
N ILE A 10 -21.37 -36.88 -1.21
CA ILE A 10 -21.40 -35.67 -2.06
C ILE A 10 -20.81 -35.95 -3.44
N ALA A 11 -21.48 -35.47 -4.49
CA ALA A 11 -20.92 -35.40 -5.84
C ALA A 11 -20.11 -34.11 -6.02
N GLN A 12 -18.97 -34.19 -6.70
CA GLN A 12 -18.01 -33.10 -6.86
C GLN A 12 -17.66 -32.89 -8.34
N VAL A 13 -17.58 -31.63 -8.75
CA VAL A 13 -16.96 -31.25 -10.02
C VAL A 13 -15.49 -30.92 -9.74
N THR A 14 -14.59 -31.82 -10.09
CA THR A 14 -13.15 -31.63 -9.92
C THR A 14 -12.57 -30.91 -11.13
N VAL A 15 -11.90 -29.79 -10.91
CA VAL A 15 -11.28 -28.96 -11.95
C VAL A 15 -9.85 -28.65 -11.55
N ASN A 16 -8.93 -28.74 -12.51
CA ASN A 16 -7.58 -28.21 -12.37
C ASN A 16 -7.54 -26.85 -13.07
N ILE A 17 -7.22 -25.81 -12.30
CA ILE A 17 -6.98 -24.48 -12.85
C ILE A 17 -5.50 -24.41 -13.21
N LEU A 18 -5.22 -24.43 -14.51
CA LEU A 18 -3.83 -24.43 -15.01
C LEU A 18 -3.18 -23.06 -14.87
N ASP A 19 -3.97 -22.00 -15.04
CA ASP A 19 -3.55 -20.61 -14.89
C ASP A 19 -4.70 -19.79 -14.31
N TYR A 20 -4.53 -19.32 -13.07
CA TYR A 20 -5.55 -18.56 -12.35
C TYR A 20 -5.63 -17.10 -12.79
N GLU A 21 -4.64 -16.59 -13.53
CA GLU A 21 -4.66 -15.23 -14.08
C GLU A 21 -5.48 -15.18 -15.37
N ILE A 22 -5.53 -16.28 -16.13
CA ILE A 22 -6.39 -16.41 -17.32
C ILE A 22 -7.80 -16.86 -16.94
N THR A 23 -7.92 -17.88 -16.09
CA THR A 23 -9.21 -18.40 -15.62
C THR A 23 -9.24 -18.41 -14.11
N SER A 24 -9.85 -17.37 -13.53
CA SER A 24 -9.89 -17.16 -12.10
C SER A 24 -10.74 -18.21 -11.37
N ILE A 25 -10.45 -18.39 -10.07
CA ILE A 25 -11.15 -19.35 -9.22
C ILE A 25 -12.65 -19.04 -9.10
N HIS A 26 -13.02 -17.76 -9.07
CA HIS A 26 -14.40 -17.31 -8.98
C HIS A 26 -15.15 -17.55 -10.29
N THR A 27 -14.50 -17.36 -11.45
CA THR A 27 -15.11 -17.66 -12.76
C THR A 27 -15.44 -19.14 -12.86
N VAL A 28 -14.53 -20.04 -12.46
CA VAL A 28 -14.81 -21.49 -12.46
C VAL A 28 -16.00 -21.82 -11.56
N TYR A 29 -16.01 -21.29 -10.34
CA TYR A 29 -17.10 -21.54 -9.39
C TYR A 29 -18.45 -21.02 -9.89
N GLU A 30 -18.48 -19.81 -10.45
CA GLU A 30 -19.70 -19.18 -10.99
C GLU A 30 -20.21 -19.92 -12.23
N GLU A 31 -19.34 -20.39 -13.13
CA GLU A 31 -19.76 -21.19 -14.29
C GLU A 31 -20.34 -22.55 -13.87
N VAL A 32 -19.74 -23.21 -12.87
CA VAL A 32 -20.32 -24.44 -12.29
C VAL A 32 -21.69 -24.14 -11.65
N CYS A 33 -21.82 -23.03 -10.93
CA CYS A 33 -23.11 -22.59 -10.38
C CYS A 33 -24.15 -22.36 -11.49
N LYS A 34 -23.78 -21.67 -12.57
CA LYS A 34 -24.68 -21.42 -13.72
C LYS A 34 -25.15 -22.72 -14.39
N GLU A 35 -24.25 -23.68 -14.62
CA GLU A 35 -24.61 -24.98 -15.21
C GLU A 35 -25.48 -25.82 -14.26
N SER A 36 -25.22 -25.77 -12.95
CA SER A 36 -26.03 -26.48 -11.96
C SER A 36 -27.49 -26.01 -11.94
N ILE A 37 -27.73 -24.71 -12.12
CA ILE A 37 -29.07 -24.12 -12.17
C ILE A 37 -29.85 -24.64 -13.38
N LYS A 38 -29.19 -24.78 -14.54
CA LYS A 38 -29.82 -25.36 -15.76
C LYS A 38 -30.26 -26.80 -15.52
N LEU A 39 -29.49 -27.55 -14.72
CA LEU A 39 -29.76 -28.94 -14.36
C LEU A 39 -30.67 -29.08 -13.13
N LYS A 40 -31.05 -27.98 -12.47
CA LYS A 40 -31.82 -27.95 -11.21
C LYS A 40 -31.14 -28.72 -10.07
N LEU A 41 -29.80 -28.65 -10.02
CA LEU A 41 -28.99 -29.26 -8.98
C LEU A 41 -28.41 -28.17 -8.05
N PRO A 42 -28.40 -28.37 -6.72
CA PRO A 42 -27.80 -27.42 -5.80
C PRO A 42 -26.28 -27.53 -5.79
N VAL A 43 -25.58 -26.40 -5.69
CA VAL A 43 -24.16 -26.32 -5.35
C VAL A 43 -24.04 -25.99 -3.86
N THR A 44 -23.33 -26.82 -3.11
CA THR A 44 -23.22 -26.73 -1.64
C THR A 44 -21.86 -26.18 -1.19
N GLY A 45 -21.16 -25.44 -2.05
CA GLY A 45 -19.85 -24.85 -1.81
C GLY A 45 -18.71 -25.52 -2.57
N SER A 46 -17.47 -25.29 -2.13
CA SER A 46 -16.27 -25.81 -2.77
C SER A 46 -15.16 -26.12 -1.77
N GLU A 47 -14.08 -26.72 -2.27
CA GLU A 47 -12.86 -27.00 -1.50
C GLU A 47 -11.64 -26.76 -2.41
N ILE A 48 -10.59 -26.20 -1.83
CA ILE A 48 -9.27 -26.13 -2.45
C ILE A 48 -8.41 -27.27 -1.91
N VAL A 49 -7.91 -28.11 -2.81
CA VAL A 49 -6.96 -29.17 -2.47
C VAL A 49 -5.54 -28.62 -2.57
N GLY A 50 -4.82 -28.60 -1.44
CA GLY A 50 -3.43 -28.14 -1.38
C GLY A 50 -3.30 -26.69 -0.90
N LEU A 51 -2.39 -25.96 -1.55
CA LEU A 51 -2.08 -24.55 -1.26
C LEU A 51 -2.57 -23.66 -2.39
N ILE A 52 -2.92 -22.41 -2.07
CA ILE A 52 -3.39 -21.41 -3.03
C ILE A 52 -2.58 -20.10 -2.91
N PRO A 53 -2.25 -19.43 -4.03
CA PRO A 53 -1.70 -18.08 -3.99
C PRO A 53 -2.69 -17.08 -3.38
N LEU A 54 -2.20 -16.15 -2.57
CA LEU A 54 -2.98 -15.07 -1.95
C LEU A 54 -3.72 -14.26 -3.02
N LYS A 55 -3.01 -13.91 -4.10
CA LYS A 55 -3.55 -13.14 -5.23
C LYS A 55 -4.83 -13.76 -5.79
N ALA A 56 -4.89 -15.08 -5.94
CA ALA A 56 -6.06 -15.76 -6.49
C ALA A 56 -7.33 -15.54 -5.63
N LEU A 57 -7.18 -15.51 -4.30
CA LEU A 57 -8.29 -15.23 -3.37
C LEU A 57 -8.64 -13.74 -3.34
N LEU A 58 -7.64 -12.86 -3.43
CA LEU A 58 -7.89 -11.41 -3.48
C LEU A 58 -8.61 -11.01 -4.77
N ASP A 59 -8.23 -11.58 -5.92
CA ASP A 59 -8.92 -11.36 -7.19
C ASP A 59 -10.37 -11.85 -7.13
N ALA A 60 -10.62 -12.97 -6.43
CA ALA A 60 -11.99 -13.42 -6.15
C ALA A 60 -12.75 -12.47 -5.22
N ALA A 61 -12.09 -11.92 -4.21
CA ALA A 61 -12.72 -10.92 -3.35
C ALA A 61 -13.12 -9.67 -4.14
N GLU A 62 -12.23 -9.14 -4.99
CA GLU A 62 -12.51 -7.96 -5.83
C GLU A 62 -13.68 -8.22 -6.78
N PHE A 63 -13.74 -9.39 -7.41
CA PHE A 63 -14.88 -9.78 -8.24
C PHE A 63 -16.22 -9.72 -7.48
N TYR A 64 -16.27 -10.28 -6.27
CA TYR A 64 -17.50 -10.24 -5.46
C TYR A 64 -17.81 -8.84 -4.92
N ILE A 65 -16.80 -8.04 -4.61
CA ILE A 65 -16.96 -6.64 -4.21
C ILE A 65 -17.63 -5.85 -5.33
N GLU A 66 -17.16 -5.98 -6.57
CA GLU A 66 -17.73 -5.30 -7.73
C GLU A 66 -19.14 -5.82 -8.05
N LYS A 67 -19.30 -7.14 -8.13
CA LYS A 67 -20.59 -7.80 -8.46
C LYS A 67 -21.71 -7.44 -7.48
N GLU A 68 -21.39 -7.32 -6.19
CA GLU A 68 -22.36 -7.05 -5.14
C GLU A 68 -22.35 -5.59 -4.66
N SER A 69 -21.57 -4.71 -5.30
CA SER A 69 -21.44 -3.29 -4.94
C SER A 69 -21.06 -3.05 -3.46
N LEU A 70 -20.17 -3.89 -2.95
CA LEU A 70 -19.70 -3.85 -1.57
C LEU A 70 -18.59 -2.81 -1.38
N PHE A 71 -18.25 -2.53 -0.13
CA PHE A 71 -17.11 -1.70 0.22
C PHE A 71 -16.30 -2.40 1.31
N VAL A 72 -15.23 -3.08 0.87
CA VAL A 72 -14.35 -3.88 1.73
C VAL A 72 -12.91 -3.50 1.39
N LEU A 73 -12.16 -3.05 2.40
CA LEU A 73 -10.80 -2.53 2.21
C LEU A 73 -9.75 -3.48 2.76
N GLU A 74 -9.93 -3.91 4.01
CA GLU A 74 -8.94 -4.67 4.75
C GLU A 74 -8.76 -6.08 4.16
N GLU A 75 -7.51 -6.51 4.03
CA GLU A 75 -7.15 -7.81 3.42
C GLU A 75 -7.86 -8.98 4.08
N ASP A 76 -7.88 -9.03 5.42
CA ASP A 76 -8.55 -10.08 6.19
C ASP A 76 -10.05 -10.17 5.86
N GLN A 77 -10.70 -9.01 5.66
CA GLN A 77 -12.12 -8.94 5.32
C GLN A 77 -12.37 -9.38 3.86
N LYS A 78 -11.47 -9.04 2.93
CA LYS A 78 -11.50 -9.50 1.55
C LYS A 78 -11.37 -11.03 1.48
N LEU A 79 -10.40 -11.59 2.21
CA LEU A 79 -10.24 -13.04 2.32
C LEU A 79 -11.48 -13.70 2.92
N HIS A 80 -12.02 -13.15 4.00
CA HIS A 80 -13.25 -13.65 4.60
C HIS A 80 -14.42 -13.66 3.61
N LEU A 81 -14.58 -12.59 2.83
CA LEU A 81 -15.60 -12.49 1.77
C LEU A 81 -15.40 -13.58 0.71
N ALA A 82 -14.19 -13.73 0.17
CA ALA A 82 -13.87 -14.74 -0.85
C ALA A 82 -14.14 -16.16 -0.33
N ILE A 83 -13.70 -16.48 0.89
CA ILE A 83 -13.91 -17.78 1.54
C ILE A 83 -15.40 -18.10 1.68
N ASN A 84 -16.20 -17.13 2.11
CA ASN A 84 -17.65 -17.31 2.26
C ASN A 84 -18.36 -17.45 0.91
N ARG A 85 -18.01 -16.65 -0.11
CA ARG A 85 -18.68 -16.66 -1.42
C ARG A 85 -18.36 -17.89 -2.24
N LEU A 86 -17.11 -18.37 -2.18
CA LEU A 86 -16.69 -19.61 -2.79
C LEU A 86 -17.12 -20.85 -1.97
N GLY A 87 -17.58 -20.65 -0.73
CA GLY A 87 -18.01 -21.73 0.14
C GLY A 87 -16.87 -22.68 0.51
N LEU A 88 -15.64 -22.16 0.71
CA LEU A 88 -14.44 -22.97 0.97
C LEU A 88 -14.47 -23.74 2.30
N ASN A 89 -15.41 -23.40 3.19
CA ASN A 89 -15.61 -24.04 4.49
C ASN A 89 -16.58 -25.24 4.45
N SER A 90 -17.06 -25.65 3.27
CA SER A 90 -18.22 -26.55 3.18
C SER A 90 -17.89 -28.03 3.45
N ILE A 91 -16.69 -28.48 3.06
CA ILE A 91 -16.24 -29.86 3.29
C ILE A 91 -15.37 -29.95 4.56
N GLY A 92 -14.58 -28.92 4.83
CA GLY A 92 -13.76 -28.78 6.04
C GLY A 92 -13.37 -27.32 6.27
N PRO A 93 -12.79 -26.99 7.43
CA PRO A 93 -12.39 -25.62 7.74
C PRO A 93 -11.24 -25.16 6.84
N PHE A 94 -11.41 -23.98 6.24
CA PHE A 94 -10.36 -23.29 5.51
C PHE A 94 -9.61 -22.37 6.48
N ASP A 95 -8.38 -22.77 6.86
CA ASP A 95 -7.46 -21.97 7.66
C ASP A 95 -6.52 -21.19 6.73
N PRO A 96 -6.70 -19.87 6.54
CA PRO A 96 -5.91 -19.08 5.59
C PRO A 96 -4.40 -19.17 5.88
N LYS A 97 -4.01 -19.23 7.17
CA LYS A 97 -2.60 -19.29 7.58
C LYS A 97 -1.91 -20.59 7.18
N LYS A 98 -2.68 -21.66 6.90
CA LYS A 98 -2.16 -22.97 6.50
C LYS A 98 -2.40 -23.31 5.03
N ARG A 99 -3.23 -22.53 4.34
CA ARG A 99 -3.65 -22.78 2.95
C ARG A 99 -3.10 -21.77 1.97
N ILE A 100 -2.77 -20.56 2.42
CA ILE A 100 -2.22 -19.50 1.57
C ILE A 100 -0.70 -19.58 1.56
N ILE A 101 -0.10 -19.64 0.37
CA ILE A 101 1.35 -19.82 0.18
C ILE A 101 2.14 -18.67 0.84
N GLU A 102 1.74 -17.44 0.57
CA GLU A 102 2.40 -16.23 1.04
C GLU A 102 2.35 -16.11 2.56
N TYR A 103 1.28 -16.58 3.20
CA TYR A 103 1.17 -16.58 4.66
C TYR A 103 2.00 -17.68 5.31
N LEU A 104 2.20 -18.82 4.63
CA LEU A 104 3.09 -19.89 5.11
C LEU A 104 4.56 -19.50 5.03
N ILE A 105 4.93 -18.68 4.04
CA ILE A 105 6.31 -18.24 3.81
C ILE A 105 6.58 -16.89 4.49
N LYS A 106 5.57 -16.20 5.02
CA LYS A 106 5.74 -14.93 5.72
C LYS A 106 6.57 -15.15 6.98
N GLU A 107 7.88 -15.03 6.83
CA GLU A 107 8.78 -14.86 7.95
C GLU A 107 8.46 -13.48 8.55
N ASP A 108 8.10 -13.46 9.83
CA ASP A 108 8.15 -12.24 10.63
C ASP A 108 9.62 -11.86 10.68
N ASP A 109 10.07 -11.11 9.68
CA ASP A 109 11.42 -10.56 9.63
C ASP A 109 11.52 -9.51 10.74
N PRO A 110 12.16 -9.85 11.88
CA PRO A 110 12.22 -8.97 13.02
C PRO A 110 13.17 -7.80 12.76
N ASP A 111 13.90 -7.81 11.64
CA ASP A 111 14.84 -6.75 11.28
C ASP A 111 14.15 -5.66 10.43
N LYS A 112 12.94 -5.91 9.91
CA LYS A 112 12.16 -4.86 9.22
C LYS A 112 11.78 -3.73 10.17
N LEU A 113 11.95 -2.50 9.69
CA LEU A 113 11.65 -1.28 10.44
C LEU A 113 10.16 -1.16 10.71
N VAL A 114 9.31 -1.54 9.74
CA VAL A 114 7.84 -1.47 9.89
C VAL A 114 7.28 -2.46 10.89
N ASN A 115 8.03 -3.50 11.23
CA ASN A 115 7.65 -4.49 12.25
C ASN A 115 8.07 -4.05 13.67
N GLN A 116 8.86 -2.98 13.79
CA GLN A 116 9.28 -2.47 15.09
C GLN A 116 8.14 -1.77 15.82
N THR A 117 8.20 -1.82 17.15
CA THR A 117 7.37 -0.91 17.95
C THR A 117 7.75 0.54 17.65
N PHE A 118 6.78 1.46 17.72
CA PHE A 118 7.05 2.89 17.53
C PHE A 118 8.16 3.40 18.45
N ALA A 119 8.20 2.93 19.70
CA ALA A 119 9.25 3.27 20.65
C ALA A 119 10.63 2.77 20.18
N ASN A 120 10.73 1.52 19.73
CA ASN A 120 12.00 0.97 19.25
C ASN A 120 12.48 1.67 17.98
N PHE A 121 11.60 1.87 17.00
CA PHE A 121 11.93 2.64 15.78
C PHE A 121 12.45 4.04 16.12
N SER A 122 11.83 4.73 17.09
CA SER A 122 12.27 6.06 17.52
C SER A 122 13.67 6.05 18.14
N TRP A 123 13.98 5.03 18.94
CA TRP A 123 15.32 4.86 19.51
C TRP A 123 16.36 4.47 18.47
N MET A 124 16.00 3.66 17.47
CA MET A 124 16.87 3.31 16.34
C MET A 124 17.25 4.55 15.53
N VAL A 125 16.29 5.45 15.26
CA VAL A 125 16.57 6.73 14.59
C VAL A 125 17.49 7.63 15.41
N ALA A 126 17.43 7.55 16.74
CA ALA A 126 18.27 8.32 17.66
C ALA A 126 19.64 7.66 17.95
N ASP A 127 19.88 6.45 17.45
CA ASP A 127 21.10 5.69 17.72
C ASP A 127 22.28 6.18 16.87
N ARG A 128 23.49 5.78 17.25
CA ARG A 128 24.74 6.11 16.55
C ARG A 128 24.97 5.18 15.35
N THR A 129 23.97 5.05 14.49
CA THR A 129 24.01 4.26 13.25
C THR A 129 23.76 5.16 12.04
N SER A 130 23.97 4.65 10.82
CA SER A 130 23.70 5.39 9.58
C SER A 130 22.28 5.14 9.02
N ALA A 131 21.57 4.16 9.57
CA ALA A 131 20.20 3.81 9.23
C ALA A 131 19.46 3.25 10.47
N PRO A 132 18.14 3.47 10.63
CA PRO A 132 17.24 4.20 9.72
C PRO A 132 17.51 5.71 9.66
N GLY A 133 17.40 6.28 8.46
CA GLY A 133 17.76 7.67 8.17
C GLY A 133 16.57 8.61 7.96
N GLY A 134 16.88 9.83 7.50
CA GLY A 134 15.87 10.86 7.24
C GLY A 134 14.84 10.49 6.16
N GLY A 135 15.23 9.68 5.16
CA GLY A 135 14.32 9.19 4.12
C GLY A 135 13.28 8.22 4.69
N SER A 136 13.72 7.27 5.50
CA SER A 136 12.89 6.31 6.24
C SER A 136 11.90 7.05 7.15
N VAL A 137 12.36 8.07 7.87
CA VAL A 137 11.49 8.92 8.71
C VAL A 137 10.51 9.73 7.86
N ALA A 138 10.92 10.27 6.71
CA ALA A 138 10.01 10.99 5.81
C ALA A 138 8.88 10.09 5.31
N ALA A 139 9.17 8.85 4.92
CA ALA A 139 8.16 7.85 4.56
C ALA A 139 7.25 7.48 5.74
N ALA A 140 7.80 7.32 6.95
CA ALA A 140 7.01 7.05 8.15
C ALA A 140 6.06 8.21 8.49
N VAL A 141 6.53 9.46 8.40
CA VAL A 141 5.71 10.66 8.61
C VAL A 141 4.61 10.77 7.53
N ALA A 142 4.91 10.42 6.27
CA ALA A 142 3.91 10.35 5.21
C ALA A 142 2.82 9.32 5.52
N SER A 143 3.21 8.14 6.01
CA SER A 143 2.29 7.07 6.44
C SER A 143 1.36 7.56 7.55
N LEU A 144 1.90 8.19 8.61
CA LEU A 144 1.10 8.74 9.70
C LEU A 144 0.16 9.85 9.23
N GLY A 145 0.65 10.76 8.39
CA GLY A 145 -0.15 11.87 7.85
C GLY A 145 -1.31 11.39 7.00
N CYS A 146 -1.02 10.47 6.06
CA CYS A 146 -2.04 9.83 5.22
C CYS A 146 -2.99 8.96 6.04
N GLY A 147 -2.50 8.29 7.09
CA GLY A 147 -3.28 7.50 8.02
C GLY A 147 -4.35 8.32 8.74
N LEU A 148 -3.99 9.50 9.26
CA LEU A 148 -4.95 10.45 9.85
C LEU A 148 -6.00 10.89 8.81
N THR A 149 -5.57 11.23 7.60
CA THR A 149 -6.51 11.63 6.54
C THR A 149 -7.43 10.48 6.11
N SER A 150 -6.93 9.24 6.06
CA SER A 150 -7.72 8.04 5.81
C SER A 150 -8.74 7.80 6.93
N MET A 151 -8.33 7.98 8.20
CA MET A 151 -9.22 7.89 9.36
C MET A 151 -10.35 8.91 9.27
N VAL A 152 -10.04 10.16 8.94
CA VAL A 152 -11.04 11.24 8.77
C VAL A 152 -12.07 10.85 7.70
N ALA A 153 -11.62 10.34 6.56
CA ALA A 153 -12.52 9.86 5.51
C ALA A 153 -13.40 8.68 5.99
N LYS A 154 -12.81 7.69 6.68
CA LYS A 154 -13.54 6.54 7.25
C LYS A 154 -14.57 6.97 8.32
N LEU A 155 -14.24 7.94 9.18
CA LEU A 155 -15.16 8.49 10.18
C LEU A 155 -16.30 9.33 9.58
N SER A 156 -16.17 9.69 8.31
CA SER A 156 -17.16 10.42 7.51
C SER A 156 -17.95 9.50 6.57
N TYR A 157 -17.71 8.18 6.62
CA TYR A 157 -18.38 7.15 5.83
C TYR A 157 -19.36 6.33 6.67
N GLY A 158 -20.44 5.83 6.05
CA GLY A 158 -21.37 4.87 6.68
C GLY A 158 -22.28 5.43 7.79
N LYS A 159 -22.27 6.75 8.03
CA LYS A 159 -23.20 7.40 8.97
C LYS A 159 -24.38 8.00 8.20
N LYS A 160 -25.57 7.93 8.78
CA LYS A 160 -26.82 8.48 8.20
C LYS A 160 -26.69 9.93 7.72
N MET A 161 -25.96 10.77 8.45
CA MET A 161 -25.73 12.17 8.10
C MET A 161 -24.83 12.37 6.86
N PHE A 162 -24.14 11.33 6.39
CA PHE A 162 -23.23 11.34 5.25
C PHE A 162 -23.70 10.46 4.09
N GLU A 163 -24.97 10.01 4.08
CA GLU A 163 -25.50 9.16 3.01
C GLU A 163 -25.35 9.76 1.60
N GLN A 164 -25.50 11.08 1.48
CA GLN A 164 -25.37 11.78 0.20
C GLN A 164 -23.91 11.83 -0.30
N THR A 165 -22.94 11.78 0.61
CA THR A 165 -21.51 11.84 0.30
C THR A 165 -20.86 10.45 0.30
N ASP A 166 -21.61 9.38 0.57
CA ASP A 166 -21.15 7.99 0.57
C ASP A 166 -20.46 7.58 -0.75
N PRO A 167 -21.01 7.90 -1.95
CA PRO A 167 -20.33 7.58 -3.21
C PRO A 167 -18.96 8.25 -3.35
N GLN A 168 -18.82 9.47 -2.84
CA GLN A 168 -17.53 10.18 -2.84
C GLN A 168 -16.56 9.51 -1.87
N MET A 169 -17.00 9.20 -0.65
CA MET A 169 -16.17 8.51 0.34
C MET A 169 -15.65 7.16 -0.15
N ARG A 170 -16.50 6.38 -0.84
CA ARG A 170 -16.10 5.10 -1.45
C ARG A 170 -15.00 5.23 -2.51
N ARG A 171 -14.90 6.39 -3.18
CA ARG A 171 -13.80 6.70 -4.11
C ARG A 171 -12.55 7.22 -3.39
N LEU A 172 -12.71 8.08 -2.39
CA LEU A 172 -11.59 8.77 -1.72
C LEU A 172 -10.83 7.84 -0.75
N ILE A 173 -11.54 7.05 0.05
CA ILE A 173 -10.95 6.22 1.12
C ILE A 173 -9.94 5.20 0.56
N PRO A 174 -10.21 4.43 -0.51
CA PRO A 174 -9.25 3.44 -1.01
C PRO A 174 -7.92 4.05 -1.41
N ALA A 175 -7.93 5.24 -2.03
CA ALA A 175 -6.71 5.90 -2.46
C ALA A 175 -5.81 6.29 -1.26
N LEU A 176 -6.43 6.80 -0.18
CA LEU A 176 -5.73 7.13 1.07
C LEU A 176 -5.24 5.86 1.78
N HIS A 177 -6.12 4.87 1.95
CA HIS A 177 -5.79 3.62 2.63
C HIS A 177 -4.64 2.86 1.95
N ASN A 178 -4.68 2.75 0.62
CA ASN A 178 -3.62 2.08 -0.15
C ASN A 178 -2.31 2.88 -0.12
N ALA A 179 -2.37 4.20 -0.05
CA ALA A 179 -1.17 5.03 0.05
C ALA A 179 -0.44 4.83 1.38
N VAL A 180 -1.16 4.62 2.50
CA VAL A 180 -0.54 4.25 3.79
C VAL A 180 0.33 2.99 3.65
N GLY A 181 -0.21 1.92 3.04
CA GLY A 181 0.55 0.68 2.79
C GLY A 181 1.79 0.90 1.91
N LYS A 182 1.68 1.76 0.89
CA LYS A 182 2.84 2.14 0.05
C LYS A 182 3.90 2.89 0.84
N PHE A 183 3.52 3.86 1.66
CA PHE A 183 4.48 4.59 2.49
C PHE A 183 5.19 3.68 3.50
N LEU A 184 4.47 2.74 4.11
CA LEU A 184 5.08 1.74 4.98
C LEU A 184 6.15 0.93 4.22
N SER A 185 5.85 0.43 3.02
CA SER A 185 6.85 -0.29 2.22
C SER A 185 8.09 0.56 1.90
N LEU A 186 7.93 1.87 1.73
CA LEU A 186 9.05 2.77 1.41
C LEU A 186 9.96 3.06 2.62
N VAL A 187 9.51 2.79 3.86
CA VAL A 187 10.36 2.91 5.06
C VAL A 187 11.51 1.92 5.01
N ASP A 188 11.22 0.64 4.75
CA ASP A 188 12.24 -0.40 4.65
C ASP A 188 13.10 -0.24 3.39
N GLU A 189 12.46 0.11 2.26
CA GLU A 189 13.18 0.29 0.98
C GLU A 189 14.26 1.38 1.06
N ASP A 190 14.01 2.48 1.78
CA ASP A 190 15.00 3.55 1.98
C ASP A 190 16.27 3.03 2.65
N THR A 191 16.12 2.25 3.73
CA THR A 191 17.25 1.64 4.44
C THR A 191 17.94 0.58 3.58
N ASN A 192 17.18 -0.26 2.87
CA ASN A 192 17.74 -1.29 1.98
C ASN A 192 18.54 -0.69 0.82
N SER A 193 18.06 0.41 0.25
CA SER A 193 18.73 1.14 -0.83
C SER A 193 20.03 1.80 -0.35
N PHE A 194 20.01 2.38 0.85
CA PHE A 194 21.21 2.92 1.47
C PHE A 194 22.27 1.84 1.69
N ASN A 195 21.88 0.67 2.21
CA ASN A 195 22.81 -0.45 2.40
C ASN A 195 23.45 -0.91 1.08
N LYS A 196 22.69 -1.01 -0.01
CA LYS A 196 23.21 -1.35 -1.34
C LYS A 196 24.24 -0.34 -1.85
N TYR A 197 24.06 0.95 -1.58
CA TYR A 197 25.04 1.97 -1.93
C TYR A 197 26.36 1.79 -1.16
N PHE A 198 26.29 1.44 0.13
CA PHE A 198 27.47 1.15 0.95
C PHE A 198 28.19 -0.13 0.50
N GLU A 199 27.45 -1.19 0.19
CA GLU A 199 28.00 -2.42 -0.38
C GLU A 199 28.72 -2.15 -1.70
N ALA A 200 28.11 -1.37 -2.59
CA ALA A 200 28.73 -0.96 -3.85
C ALA A 200 30.04 -0.17 -3.63
N ARG A 201 30.07 0.69 -2.60
CA ARG A 201 31.28 1.45 -2.23
C ARG A 201 32.39 0.55 -1.67
N ALA A 202 32.05 -0.59 -1.07
CA ALA A 202 33.00 -1.56 -0.53
C ALA A 202 33.63 -2.48 -1.60
N LEU A 203 33.15 -2.44 -2.86
CA LEU A 203 33.69 -3.27 -3.93
C LEU A 203 35.18 -3.02 -4.21
N PRO A 204 35.96 -4.05 -4.60
CA PRO A 204 37.38 -3.94 -4.93
C PRO A 204 37.70 -2.91 -6.03
N GLN A 205 38.94 -2.43 -6.04
CA GLN A 205 39.46 -1.43 -7.00
C GLN A 205 40.81 -1.83 -7.58
N ASP A 206 41.15 -3.11 -7.50
CA ASP A 206 42.43 -3.69 -7.88
C ASP A 206 42.60 -3.87 -9.39
N THR A 207 41.50 -3.98 -10.16
CA THR A 207 41.52 -4.12 -11.62
C THR A 207 40.64 -3.07 -12.30
N GLU A 208 40.93 -2.74 -13.56
CA GLU A 208 40.07 -1.84 -14.36
C GLU A 208 38.63 -2.36 -14.43
N GLU A 209 38.44 -3.67 -14.56
CA GLU A 209 37.12 -4.31 -14.55
C GLU A 209 36.38 -4.07 -13.23
N ASN A 210 37.06 -4.21 -12.09
CA ASN A 210 36.48 -3.96 -10.77
C ASN A 210 36.18 -2.48 -10.54
N ILE A 211 37.01 -1.57 -11.05
CA ILE A 211 36.75 -0.12 -11.02
C ILE A 211 35.47 0.21 -11.81
N THR A 212 35.30 -0.34 -13.01
CA THR A 212 34.09 -0.12 -13.82
C THR A 212 32.85 -0.70 -13.16
N LYS A 213 32.91 -1.96 -12.68
CA LYS A 213 31.79 -2.60 -11.97
C LYS A 213 31.38 -1.81 -10.73
N ARG A 214 32.35 -1.34 -9.95
CA ARG A 214 32.10 -0.50 -8.78
C ARG A 214 31.44 0.82 -9.17
N LYS A 215 31.93 1.52 -10.21
CA LYS A 215 31.33 2.78 -10.67
C LYS A 215 29.85 2.58 -11.05
N LEU A 216 29.55 1.56 -11.84
CA LEU A 216 28.18 1.23 -12.27
C LEU A 216 27.28 0.87 -11.08
N ALA A 217 27.78 0.05 -10.13
CA ALA A 217 27.03 -0.33 -8.94
C ALA A 217 26.73 0.89 -8.04
N MET A 218 27.71 1.78 -7.86
CA MET A 218 27.53 3.00 -7.08
C MET A 218 26.53 3.97 -7.73
N GLU A 219 26.57 4.12 -9.06
CA GLU A 219 25.62 4.97 -9.80
C GLU A 219 24.20 4.40 -9.73
N ALA A 220 24.03 3.09 -9.88
CA ALA A 220 22.75 2.41 -9.73
C ALA A 220 22.19 2.53 -8.30
N GLY A 221 23.04 2.33 -7.29
CA GLY A 221 22.67 2.50 -5.88
C GLY A 221 22.25 3.94 -5.56
N LEU A 222 22.99 4.94 -6.07
CA LEU A 222 22.65 6.34 -5.89
C LEU A 222 21.33 6.71 -6.56
N ARG A 223 21.10 6.24 -7.80
CA ARG A 223 19.84 6.45 -8.52
C ARG A 223 18.66 5.86 -7.73
N HIS A 224 18.82 4.65 -7.20
CA HIS A 224 17.79 4.01 -6.38
C HIS A 224 17.52 4.76 -5.07
N ALA A 225 18.58 5.27 -4.41
CA ALA A 225 18.47 6.08 -3.19
C ALA A 225 17.78 7.44 -3.42
N ILE A 226 17.79 7.97 -4.64
CA ILE A 226 17.01 9.17 -5.01
C ILE A 226 15.56 8.79 -5.35
N GLU A 227 15.35 7.66 -6.03
CA GLU A 227 14.03 7.26 -6.53
C GLU A 227 13.03 6.94 -5.42
N ILE A 228 13.49 6.41 -4.27
CA ILE A 228 12.62 6.07 -3.13
C ILE A 228 11.95 7.32 -2.52
N PRO A 229 12.71 8.34 -2.05
CA PRO A 229 12.10 9.59 -1.59
C PRO A 229 11.33 10.32 -2.70
N MET A 230 11.75 10.19 -3.96
CA MET A 230 11.00 10.76 -5.09
C MET A 230 9.62 10.10 -5.23
N THR A 231 9.56 8.77 -5.09
CA THR A 231 8.31 8.02 -5.11
C THR A 231 7.39 8.45 -3.98
N THR A 232 7.91 8.65 -2.77
CA THR A 232 7.14 9.21 -1.64
C THR A 232 6.52 10.56 -2.00
N ALA A 233 7.31 11.51 -2.51
CA ALA A 233 6.83 12.84 -2.90
C ALA A 233 5.78 12.80 -4.02
N ARG A 234 5.97 11.92 -5.02
CA ARG A 234 5.01 11.70 -6.11
C ARG A 234 3.68 11.11 -5.61
N ILE A 235 3.71 10.16 -4.67
CA ILE A 235 2.49 9.60 -4.08
C ILE A 235 1.74 10.70 -3.32
N ILE A 236 2.43 11.48 -2.46
CA ILE A 236 1.80 12.60 -1.73
C ILE A 236 1.18 13.60 -2.72
N THR A 237 1.88 13.94 -3.79
CA THR A 237 1.37 14.84 -4.83
C THR A 237 0.05 14.37 -5.44
N LYS A 238 -0.09 13.05 -5.67
CA LYS A 238 -1.34 12.45 -6.18
C LYS A 238 -2.48 12.47 -5.16
N LEU A 239 -2.17 12.61 -3.87
CA LEU A 239 -3.19 12.68 -2.82
C LEU A 239 -3.80 14.07 -2.67
N TRP A 240 -3.11 15.15 -3.06
CA TRP A 240 -3.62 16.50 -2.85
C TRP A 240 -5.04 16.75 -3.42
N PRO A 241 -5.39 16.34 -4.65
CA PRO A 241 -6.74 16.52 -5.16
C PRO A 241 -7.80 15.70 -4.40
N ILE A 242 -7.42 14.52 -3.88
CA ILE A 242 -8.29 13.67 -3.06
C ILE A 242 -8.59 14.35 -1.72
N ILE A 243 -7.57 14.96 -1.13
CA ILE A 243 -7.69 15.66 0.16
C ILE A 243 -8.49 16.96 -0.02
N GLU A 244 -8.29 17.68 -1.13
CA GLU A 244 -9.07 18.86 -1.47
C GLU A 244 -10.57 18.53 -1.59
N GLU A 245 -10.92 17.38 -2.16
CA GLU A 245 -12.32 16.96 -2.19
C GLU A 245 -12.82 16.54 -0.80
N LEU A 246 -12.01 15.80 -0.04
CA LEU A 246 -12.37 15.33 1.30
C LEU A 246 -12.70 16.50 2.23
N VAL A 247 -11.94 17.60 2.16
CA VAL A 247 -12.11 18.76 3.05
C VAL A 247 -13.45 19.48 2.87
N GLU A 248 -14.21 19.18 1.81
CA GLU A 248 -15.57 19.70 1.59
C GLU A 248 -16.66 18.86 2.27
N ILE A 249 -16.40 17.58 2.54
CA ILE A 249 -17.44 16.60 2.90
C ILE A 249 -17.15 15.80 4.17
N PHE A 250 -15.99 16.01 4.80
CA PHE A 250 -15.63 15.29 6.02
C PHE A 250 -16.41 15.75 7.27
N HIS A 251 -16.33 14.93 8.31
CA HIS A 251 -16.88 15.17 9.64
C HIS A 251 -16.08 16.23 10.40
N LEU A 252 -16.61 17.46 10.50
CA LEU A 252 -15.94 18.62 11.10
C LEU A 252 -15.28 18.39 12.48
N PRO A 253 -15.81 17.56 13.41
CA PRO A 253 -15.11 17.26 14.65
C PRO A 253 -13.72 16.64 14.51
N THR A 254 -13.36 16.10 13.34
CA THR A 254 -12.01 15.56 13.05
C THR A 254 -11.13 16.57 12.31
N SER A 255 -11.43 17.88 12.40
CA SER A 255 -10.64 18.94 11.77
C SER A 255 -9.18 18.95 12.22
N SER A 256 -8.92 18.75 13.52
CA SER A 256 -7.54 18.67 14.04
C SER A 256 -6.76 17.54 13.39
N ASP A 257 -7.40 16.38 13.17
CA ASP A 257 -6.76 15.20 12.61
C ASP A 257 -6.34 15.43 11.16
N ILE A 258 -7.22 16.01 10.33
CA ILE A 258 -6.88 16.32 8.93
C ILE A 258 -5.84 17.43 8.83
N MET A 259 -5.88 18.44 9.71
CA MET A 259 -4.87 19.50 9.77
C MET A 259 -3.48 18.92 10.08
N VAL A 260 -3.36 18.06 11.09
CA VAL A 260 -2.10 17.36 11.38
C VAL A 260 -1.69 16.46 10.22
N GLY A 261 -2.63 15.73 9.61
CA GLY A 261 -2.35 14.85 8.48
C GLY A 261 -1.70 15.57 7.30
N VAL A 262 -2.24 16.73 6.92
CA VAL A 262 -1.72 17.57 5.83
C VAL A 262 -0.36 18.16 6.17
N GLN A 263 -0.16 18.62 7.41
CA GLN A 263 1.14 19.11 7.89
C GLN A 263 2.22 18.01 7.85
N CYS A 264 1.88 16.78 8.24
CA CYS A 264 2.79 15.63 8.14
C CYS A 264 3.16 15.35 6.68
N MET A 265 2.20 15.34 5.76
CA MET A 265 2.48 15.13 4.34
C MET A 265 3.37 16.23 3.76
N ARG A 266 3.17 17.50 4.16
CA ARG A 266 4.08 18.59 3.79
C ARG A 266 5.49 18.34 4.30
N THR A 267 5.65 18.08 5.60
CA THR A 267 6.95 17.79 6.21
C THR A 267 7.65 16.59 5.56
N ALA A 268 6.90 15.55 5.20
CA ALA A 268 7.43 14.39 4.48
C ALA A 268 8.01 14.76 3.11
N VAL A 269 7.37 15.65 2.34
CA VAL A 269 7.90 16.15 1.05
C VAL A 269 9.23 16.87 1.24
N TYR A 270 9.35 17.75 2.25
CA TYR A 270 10.64 18.38 2.57
C TYR A 270 11.70 17.36 3.00
N GLY A 271 11.32 16.39 3.84
CA GLY A 271 12.20 15.29 4.24
C GLY A 271 12.74 14.54 3.02
N CYS A 272 11.87 14.21 2.06
CA CYS A 272 12.26 13.60 0.79
C CYS A 272 13.21 14.52 0.01
N ALA A 273 12.89 15.81 -0.11
CA ALA A 273 13.70 16.76 -0.83
C ALA A 273 15.11 16.91 -0.27
N TYR A 274 15.27 16.97 1.05
CA TYR A 274 16.60 17.05 1.67
C TYR A 274 17.45 15.83 1.35
N ASN A 275 16.87 14.62 1.41
CA ASN A 275 17.58 13.38 1.06
C ASN A 275 17.94 13.35 -0.44
N ILE A 276 17.01 13.75 -1.32
CA ILE A 276 17.26 13.85 -2.76
C ILE A 276 18.39 14.83 -3.07
N PHE A 277 18.35 16.05 -2.53
CA PHE A 277 19.38 17.06 -2.80
C PHE A 277 20.76 16.67 -2.28
N ILE A 278 20.85 15.94 -1.15
CA ILE A 278 22.12 15.41 -0.66
C ILE A 278 22.67 14.39 -1.65
N ASN A 279 21.88 13.42 -2.08
CA ASN A 279 22.30 12.41 -3.05
C ASN A 279 22.64 13.01 -4.43
N LEU A 280 21.90 14.02 -4.88
CA LEU A 280 22.20 14.73 -6.12
C LEU A 280 23.52 15.51 -6.08
N LYS A 281 24.04 15.90 -4.91
CA LYS A 281 25.37 16.53 -4.82
C LYS A 281 26.50 15.58 -5.19
N GLU A 282 26.30 14.29 -4.91
CA GLU A 282 27.26 13.21 -5.22
C GLU A 282 27.23 12.80 -6.71
N THR A 283 26.19 13.19 -7.46
CA THR A 283 26.13 12.98 -8.92
C THR A 283 27.02 13.96 -9.68
N GLU A 284 27.49 13.54 -10.87
CA GLU A 284 28.26 14.41 -11.77
C GLU A 284 27.48 15.70 -12.09
N LYS A 285 28.14 16.86 -11.97
CA LYS A 285 27.52 18.19 -12.11
C LYS A 285 26.84 18.43 -13.46
N THR A 286 27.34 17.76 -14.51
CA THR A 286 26.85 17.85 -15.89
C THR A 286 25.78 16.80 -16.22
N SER A 287 25.32 16.02 -15.23
CA SER A 287 24.29 15.01 -15.48
C SER A 287 22.92 15.67 -15.69
N SER A 288 22.25 15.32 -16.79
CA SER A 288 20.86 15.70 -17.05
C SER A 288 19.92 15.24 -15.94
N LEU A 289 20.23 14.10 -15.32
CA LEU A 289 19.51 13.54 -14.18
C LEU A 289 19.44 14.51 -13.00
N ARG A 290 20.52 15.21 -12.70
CA ARG A 290 20.58 16.15 -11.57
C ARG A 290 19.66 17.35 -11.77
N GLU A 291 19.58 17.85 -12.99
CA GLU A 291 18.69 18.95 -13.33
C GLU A 291 17.23 18.48 -13.34
N GLU A 292 16.94 17.36 -13.98
CA GLU A 292 15.61 16.77 -14.08
C GLU A 292 15.01 16.48 -12.70
N MET A 293 15.68 15.63 -11.90
CA MET A 293 15.19 15.25 -10.57
C MET A 293 15.18 16.43 -9.60
N GLY A 294 16.14 17.36 -9.75
CA GLY A 294 16.20 18.58 -8.95
C GLY A 294 15.05 19.53 -9.23
N ASN A 295 14.59 19.65 -10.47
CA ASN A 295 13.44 20.46 -10.84
C ASN A 295 12.12 19.77 -10.43
N GLU A 296 12.02 18.47 -10.63
CA GLU A 296 10.84 17.69 -10.23
C GLU A 296 10.56 17.82 -8.73
N ILE A 297 11.56 17.60 -7.87
CA ILE A 297 11.35 17.68 -6.42
C ILE A 297 11.03 19.10 -5.95
N ARG A 298 11.56 20.15 -6.59
CA ARG A 298 11.15 21.54 -6.30
C ARG A 298 9.68 21.76 -6.61
N GLY A 299 9.22 21.27 -7.77
CA GLY A 299 7.79 21.32 -8.12
C GLY A 299 6.91 20.62 -7.10
N HIS A 300 7.37 19.49 -6.53
CA HIS A 300 6.66 18.82 -5.44
C HIS A 300 6.63 19.62 -4.13
N ILE A 301 7.71 20.34 -3.78
CA ILE A 301 7.74 21.24 -2.62
C ILE A 301 6.75 22.39 -2.79
N ASP A 302 6.83 23.11 -3.92
CA ASP A 302 5.99 24.28 -4.18
C ASP A 302 4.50 23.89 -4.14
N LEU A 303 4.15 22.76 -4.74
CA LEU A 303 2.79 22.24 -4.70
C LEU A 303 2.37 21.81 -3.29
N ALA A 304 3.25 21.19 -2.51
CA ALA A 304 2.95 20.79 -1.14
C ALA A 304 2.72 22.00 -0.22
N GLU A 305 3.49 23.08 -0.38
CA GLU A 305 3.27 24.36 0.31
C GLU A 305 1.89 24.91 -0.04
N GLN A 306 1.63 25.12 -1.35
CA GLN A 306 0.38 25.69 -1.85
C GLN A 306 -0.84 24.89 -1.40
N MET A 307 -0.82 23.56 -1.57
CA MET A 307 -1.95 22.70 -1.23
C MET A 307 -2.17 22.66 0.28
N THR A 308 -1.11 22.67 1.08
CA THR A 308 -1.24 22.71 2.53
C THR A 308 -1.89 24.00 3.00
N GLU A 309 -1.43 25.15 2.55
CA GLU A 309 -2.02 26.44 2.92
C GLU A 309 -3.50 26.50 2.52
N LYS A 310 -3.81 26.10 1.28
CA LYS A 310 -5.18 26.05 0.76
C LYS A 310 -6.08 25.16 1.60
N ILE A 311 -5.65 23.93 1.89
CA ILE A 311 -6.45 22.97 2.67
C ILE A 311 -6.65 23.47 4.10
N LEU A 312 -5.61 23.93 4.78
CA LEU A 312 -5.72 24.41 6.15
C LEU A 312 -6.64 25.64 6.25
N ALA A 313 -6.52 26.59 5.33
CA ALA A 313 -7.42 27.74 5.27
C ALA A 313 -8.88 27.29 5.07
N ARG A 314 -9.11 26.31 4.19
CA ARG A 314 -10.46 25.77 3.95
C ARG A 314 -11.03 25.06 5.18
N VAL A 315 -10.23 24.29 5.90
CA VAL A 315 -10.68 23.63 7.13
C VAL A 315 -11.03 24.68 8.20
N GLU A 316 -10.20 25.72 8.37
CA GLU A 316 -10.45 26.80 9.34
C GLU A 316 -11.70 27.63 8.96
N GLU A 317 -11.96 27.86 7.67
CA GLU A 317 -13.19 28.52 7.20
C GLU A 317 -14.44 27.70 7.56
N ARG A 318 -14.38 26.37 7.41
CA ARG A 318 -15.50 25.46 7.70
C ARG A 318 -15.70 25.19 9.19
N ASN A 319 -14.62 25.19 9.96
CA ASN A 319 -14.62 24.93 11.40
C ASN A 319 -13.47 25.72 12.05
N PRO A 320 -13.70 26.97 12.47
CA PRO A 320 -12.65 27.79 13.05
C PRO A 320 -12.19 27.22 14.40
N ILE A 321 -10.90 26.96 14.56
CA ILE A 321 -10.31 26.35 15.76
C ILE A 321 -9.20 27.23 16.34
N ILE A 322 -8.46 27.96 15.52
CA ILE A 322 -7.26 28.71 15.95
C ILE A 322 -7.63 30.01 16.69
N ASN A 323 -8.86 30.51 16.49
CA ASN A 323 -9.34 31.77 17.04
C ASN A 323 -10.27 31.63 18.27
N TYR A 324 -10.33 30.43 18.88
CA TYR A 324 -11.06 30.14 20.13
C TYR A 324 -10.10 29.75 21.25
#